data_AF-A0A4U5TXX5-F1
#
_entry.id   AF-A0A4U5TXX5-F1
#
_cell.length_a   1.000
_cell.length_b   1.000
_cell.length_c   1.000
_cell.angle_alpha   90.00
_cell.angle_beta   90.00
_cell.angle_gamma   90.00
#
_symmetry.space_group_name_H-M   'P 1'
#
loop_
_entity.id
_entity.type
_entity.pdbx_description
1 polymer ?
#
loop_
_entity_poly.entity_id
_entity_poly.type
_entity_poly.pdbx_seq_one_letter_code
_entity_poly.pdbx_strand_id
1 'polypeptide(L)'
;MDGTEEIELHGDEEIIEVIDLNDQEPGPDDLADDLGDVDFEDPGNADDEGWETEDEMEAEAEQDDSEFTFSRHNGSVFCVSLDPATNSMAVTGGEDDKAFVWRLSDGEVLLECTGHKDSVTCAVFSHDSSLVASGDMSGMIKVWKVETKEEIWSFEVGDLEWLEWHPCAPVLLAGTDDGNVWMWKIPSGDCKTFQSSACQATSGKVLPDGKRAVVGYEDGTVRVWDLKQGNAIHVIKGQDGHKGALTCLACNKDGSLVLTGSVDGCAKLINTATGKVIGSFSADGGKAKGSKDDEETNSVESVGFCNMLPLIAVAYLEGTLAIYDLSTQVLRHKCQHEAGIVHLQWEESSSVVSTCCLDGALRLWDARSGNMVSEYHGHTAEILDFTINREASVAVTASGDGQAKLFCLQRPDR
;
A
#
# COMPACT_ATOMS: atom_id res chain seq x y z
N MET A 1 28.70 63.07 22.63
CA MET A 1 29.67 62.42 23.52
C MET A 1 28.84 61.73 24.59
N ASP A 2 28.98 60.40 24.63
CA ASP A 2 28.46 59.40 25.58
C ASP A 2 26.94 59.39 25.83
N GLY A 3 26.24 58.30 25.50
CA GLY A 3 26.15 57.05 26.28
C GLY A 3 24.77 57.07 26.94
N THR A 4 23.92 56.05 27.04
CA THR A 4 24.03 54.59 27.15
C THR A 4 22.62 54.01 26.92
N GLU A 5 22.53 52.71 26.66
CA GLU A 5 21.33 51.89 26.43
C GLU A 5 20.39 51.79 27.64
N GLU A 6 19.08 51.56 27.40
CA GLU A 6 18.22 50.74 28.27
C GLU A 6 17.25 49.91 27.40
N ILE A 7 17.35 48.58 27.55
CA ILE A 7 16.44 47.57 27.00
C ILE A 7 15.71 46.95 28.20
N GLU A 8 14.38 47.00 28.21
CA GLU A 8 13.54 46.31 29.18
C GLU A 8 13.45 44.81 28.82
N LEU A 9 13.90 43.95 29.74
CA LEU A 9 13.67 42.50 29.72
C LEU A 9 12.64 42.17 30.80
N HIS A 10 11.45 41.75 30.40
CA HIS A 10 10.50 41.07 31.29
C HIS A 10 10.79 39.57 31.27
N GLY A 11 10.99 39.00 32.45
CA GLY A 11 11.37 37.61 32.66
C GLY A 11 10.20 36.64 32.58
N ASP A 12 10.52 35.45 32.07
CA ASP A 12 9.70 34.25 32.13
C ASP A 12 10.03 33.49 33.43
N GLU A 13 9.01 33.09 34.19
CA GLU A 13 9.12 32.16 35.32
C GLU A 13 8.93 30.73 34.81
N GLU A 14 9.99 29.91 34.82
CA GLU A 14 9.90 28.44 34.72
C GLU A 14 9.80 27.85 36.13
N ILE A 15 8.77 27.03 36.37
CA ILE A 15 8.59 26.24 37.60
C ILE A 15 9.37 24.93 37.45
N ILE A 16 10.36 24.71 38.32
CA ILE A 16 11.12 23.45 38.44
C ILE A 16 10.48 22.61 39.56
N GLU A 17 9.94 21.44 39.22
CA GLU A 17 9.58 20.41 40.20
C GLU A 17 10.85 19.65 40.64
N VAL A 18 11.10 19.63 41.95
CA VAL A 18 12.16 18.86 42.59
C VAL A 18 11.55 17.55 43.09
N ILE A 19 12.01 16.42 42.56
CA ILE A 19 11.67 15.08 43.05
C ILE A 19 12.79 14.63 43.99
N ASP A 20 12.45 14.44 45.27
CA ASP A 20 13.35 13.84 46.27
C ASP A 20 13.43 12.31 46.06
N LEU A 21 14.60 11.81 45.69
CA LEU A 21 14.94 10.39 45.66
C LEU A 21 15.33 9.96 47.08
N ASN A 22 14.55 9.04 47.66
CA ASN A 22 14.82 8.48 48.98
C ASN A 22 15.54 7.13 48.81
N ASP A 23 16.86 7.13 49.03
CA ASP A 23 17.70 5.94 49.05
C ASP A 23 17.53 5.18 50.38
N GLN A 24 17.02 3.94 50.32
CA GLN A 24 17.14 2.97 51.41
C GLN A 24 17.42 1.58 50.84
N GLU A 25 18.69 1.15 50.91
CA GLU A 25 19.10 -0.25 50.71
C GLU A 25 18.65 -1.12 51.90
N PRO A 26 18.11 -2.33 51.69
CA PRO A 26 17.94 -3.31 52.76
C PRO A 26 19.19 -4.19 52.92
N GLY A 27 19.66 -4.34 54.16
CA GLY A 27 20.76 -5.22 54.55
C GLY A 27 20.32 -6.69 54.77
N PRO A 28 21.28 -7.63 54.91
CA PRO A 28 21.00 -9.05 54.95
C PRO A 28 20.84 -9.53 56.40
N ASP A 29 19.62 -9.84 56.82
CA ASP A 29 19.30 -10.78 57.91
C ASP A 29 17.78 -10.75 58.17
N ASP A 30 17.01 -11.50 57.37
CA ASP A 30 15.66 -11.97 57.77
C ASP A 30 15.24 -13.12 56.82
N LEU A 31 15.98 -14.23 56.92
CA LEU A 31 15.59 -15.54 56.37
C LEU A 31 15.58 -16.55 57.51
N ALA A 32 14.53 -16.55 58.31
CA ALA A 32 14.12 -17.67 59.14
C ALA A 32 12.66 -17.50 59.55
N ASP A 33 11.98 -18.64 59.69
CA ASP A 33 10.62 -18.83 60.23
C ASP A 33 9.45 -18.72 59.25
N ASP A 34 9.32 -19.74 58.39
CA ASP A 34 8.03 -20.44 58.28
C ASP A 34 8.22 -21.88 57.74
N LEU A 35 8.63 -22.79 58.64
CA LEU A 35 8.59 -24.24 58.40
C LEU A 35 7.84 -24.88 59.56
N GLY A 36 6.56 -25.18 59.32
CA GLY A 36 5.70 -25.96 60.19
C GLY A 36 4.98 -27.06 59.42
N ASP A 37 5.55 -28.26 59.52
CA ASP A 37 4.98 -29.62 59.44
C ASP A 37 3.65 -29.87 58.69
N VAL A 38 3.73 -30.66 57.59
CA VAL A 38 2.69 -31.65 57.30
C VAL A 38 3.30 -32.93 56.72
N ASP A 39 2.86 -34.05 57.31
CA ASP A 39 3.38 -35.42 57.24
C ASP A 39 3.38 -36.08 55.84
N PHE A 40 4.38 -36.94 55.63
CA PHE A 40 4.43 -37.93 54.55
C PHE A 40 3.70 -39.22 54.98
N GLU A 41 2.65 -39.61 54.29
CA GLU A 41 2.27 -41.03 54.16
C GLU A 41 1.82 -41.35 52.72
N ASP A 42 2.62 -42.15 52.02
CA ASP A 42 2.19 -43.02 50.90
C ASP A 42 1.81 -44.37 51.52
N PRO A 43 0.62 -44.91 51.19
CA PRO A 43 0.67 -46.14 50.40
C PRO A 43 -0.47 -46.27 49.39
N GLY A 44 -0.11 -46.44 48.12
CA GLY A 44 -0.53 -47.60 47.32
C GLY A 44 -2.01 -47.75 46.91
N ASN A 45 -2.18 -47.64 45.58
CA ASN A 45 -2.97 -48.52 44.70
C ASN A 45 -4.53 -48.47 44.75
N ALA A 46 -5.06 -48.38 43.52
CA ALA A 46 -6.38 -48.75 43.02
C ALA A 46 -7.36 -47.59 42.69
N ASP A 47 -7.96 -47.74 41.49
CA ASP A 47 -9.16 -47.09 40.93
C ASP A 47 -8.83 -45.79 40.16
N ASP A 48 -8.44 -45.83 38.87
CA ASP A 48 -9.27 -46.18 37.69
C ASP A 48 -10.68 -45.58 37.76
N GLU A 49 -10.79 -44.27 37.54
CA GLU A 49 -11.99 -43.69 36.91
C GLU A 49 -11.57 -42.65 35.88
N GLY A 50 -11.81 -43.01 34.62
CA GLY A 50 -11.51 -42.23 33.44
C GLY A 50 -12.25 -40.90 33.40
N TRP A 51 -11.49 -39.87 33.06
CA TRP A 51 -11.99 -38.66 32.46
C TRP A 51 -11.08 -38.38 31.26
N GLU A 52 -11.31 -39.12 30.18
CA GLU A 52 -10.92 -38.67 28.84
C GLU A 52 -11.79 -37.44 28.57
N THR A 53 -11.24 -36.25 28.80
CA THR A 53 -11.77 -35.06 28.14
C THR A 53 -11.39 -35.19 26.67
N GLU A 54 -12.28 -35.83 25.90
CA GLU A 54 -12.43 -35.57 24.46
C GLU A 54 -12.88 -34.10 24.28
N ASP A 55 -12.03 -33.17 24.70
CA ASP A 55 -12.02 -31.80 24.17
C ASP A 55 -11.00 -31.79 23.03
N GLU A 56 -11.24 -32.66 22.04
CA GLU A 56 -10.77 -32.38 20.69
C GLU A 56 -11.54 -31.13 20.26
N MET A 57 -10.96 -29.95 20.52
CA MET A 57 -11.26 -28.75 19.75
C MET A 57 -11.16 -29.18 18.29
N GLU A 58 -12.30 -29.38 17.63
CA GLU A 58 -12.37 -29.35 16.19
C GLU A 58 -11.81 -27.99 15.80
N ALA A 59 -10.53 -27.95 15.42
CA ALA A 59 -9.94 -26.78 14.80
C ALA A 59 -10.84 -26.49 13.60
N GLU A 60 -11.61 -25.41 13.67
CA GLU A 60 -12.44 -24.99 12.54
C GLU A 60 -11.50 -24.93 11.34
N ALA A 61 -11.78 -25.73 10.31
CA ALA A 61 -10.92 -25.81 9.14
C ALA A 61 -10.73 -24.39 8.60
N GLU A 62 -9.47 -23.92 8.56
CA GLU A 62 -9.15 -22.59 8.05
C GLU A 62 -9.77 -22.44 6.65
N GLN A 63 -10.69 -21.48 6.50
CA GLN A 63 -11.36 -21.23 5.24
C GLN A 63 -10.34 -20.67 4.24
N ASP A 64 -10.01 -21.44 3.22
CA ASP A 64 -9.17 -21.01 2.09
C ASP A 64 -9.97 -21.12 0.78
N ASP A 65 -10.37 -19.98 0.25
CA ASP A 65 -11.12 -19.82 -1.00
C ASP A 65 -10.19 -19.74 -2.23
N SER A 66 -8.87 -19.86 -2.05
CA SER A 66 -7.90 -19.76 -3.15
C SER A 66 -7.89 -21.00 -4.04
N GLU A 67 -7.73 -20.77 -5.35
CA GLU A 67 -7.55 -21.84 -6.33
C GLU A 67 -6.09 -22.31 -6.39
N PHE A 68 -5.15 -21.37 -6.27
CA PHE A 68 -3.71 -21.65 -6.23
C PHE A 68 -3.02 -20.81 -5.17
N THR A 69 -2.00 -21.40 -4.55
CA THR A 69 -1.07 -20.73 -3.65
C THR A 69 0.34 -20.76 -4.26
N PHE A 70 0.94 -19.60 -4.42
CA PHE A 70 2.32 -19.41 -4.89
C PHE A 70 3.26 -19.24 -3.68
N SER A 71 4.01 -20.30 -3.34
CA SER A 71 4.77 -20.40 -2.08
C SER A 71 6.27 -20.58 -2.28
N ARG A 72 6.87 -19.87 -3.25
CA ARG A 72 8.34 -19.90 -3.47
C ARG A 72 9.11 -18.82 -2.74
N HIS A 73 8.43 -17.75 -2.32
CA HIS A 73 9.06 -16.73 -1.50
C HIS A 73 9.37 -17.31 -0.11
N ASN A 74 10.49 -16.88 0.47
CA ASN A 74 10.91 -17.27 1.84
C ASN A 74 10.64 -16.18 2.89
N GLY A 75 9.87 -15.16 2.53
CA GLY A 75 9.50 -14.02 3.36
C GLY A 75 8.29 -13.32 2.73
N SER A 76 7.89 -12.17 3.29
CA SER A 76 6.70 -11.43 2.88
C SER A 76 6.65 -11.15 1.38
N VAL A 77 5.47 -11.24 0.75
CA VAL A 77 5.29 -10.86 -0.66
C VAL A 77 4.71 -9.46 -0.71
N PHE A 78 5.50 -8.50 -1.20
CA PHE A 78 5.16 -7.08 -1.14
C PHE A 78 4.33 -6.57 -2.30
N CYS A 79 4.49 -7.15 -3.49
CA CYS A 79 3.84 -6.62 -4.69
C CYS A 79 3.41 -7.73 -5.64
N VAL A 80 2.38 -7.44 -6.43
CA VAL A 80 1.88 -8.34 -7.46
C VAL A 80 1.36 -7.58 -8.68
N SER A 81 1.63 -8.13 -9.87
CA SER A 81 1.11 -7.60 -11.13
C SER A 81 0.69 -8.73 -12.07
N LEU A 82 -0.42 -8.54 -12.78
CA LEU A 82 -0.93 -9.47 -13.78
C LEU A 82 -0.46 -9.09 -15.18
N ASP A 83 -0.26 -10.10 -16.02
CA ASP A 83 -0.01 -9.94 -17.45
C ASP A 83 -1.18 -9.19 -18.13
N PRO A 84 -1.00 -7.93 -18.58
CA PRO A 84 -2.07 -7.13 -19.15
C PRO A 84 -2.51 -7.57 -20.56
N ALA A 85 -1.68 -8.33 -21.28
CA ALA A 85 -1.92 -8.70 -22.67
C ALA A 85 -2.62 -10.06 -22.81
N THR A 86 -2.26 -11.04 -21.98
CA THR A 86 -2.75 -12.42 -22.11
C THR A 86 -3.53 -12.92 -20.90
N ASN A 87 -3.44 -12.23 -19.75
CA ASN A 87 -4.00 -12.67 -18.46
C ASN A 87 -3.58 -14.11 -18.06
N SER A 88 -2.40 -14.57 -18.49
CA SER A 88 -1.95 -15.95 -18.24
C SER A 88 -0.81 -16.06 -17.23
N MET A 89 -0.25 -14.92 -16.82
CA MET A 89 0.87 -14.85 -15.88
C MET A 89 0.63 -13.81 -14.80
N ALA A 90 1.27 -14.01 -13.64
CA ALA A 90 1.47 -13.00 -12.62
C ALA A 90 2.96 -12.84 -12.35
N VAL A 91 3.37 -11.69 -11.86
CA VAL A 91 4.69 -11.46 -11.28
C VAL A 91 4.51 -11.01 -9.83
N THR A 92 5.34 -11.54 -8.94
CA THR A 92 5.38 -11.17 -7.52
C THR A 92 6.79 -10.73 -7.15
N GLY A 93 6.92 -9.84 -6.17
CA GLY A 93 8.19 -9.47 -5.53
C GLY A 93 8.08 -9.58 -4.01
N GLY A 94 9.16 -9.97 -3.34
CA GLY A 94 9.14 -10.23 -1.90
C GLY A 94 10.41 -9.86 -1.15
N GLU A 95 10.34 -10.08 0.17
CA GLU A 95 11.38 -9.84 1.17
C GLU A 95 12.64 -10.70 1.00
N ASP A 96 12.55 -11.75 0.18
CA ASP A 96 13.65 -12.67 -0.10
C ASP A 96 14.58 -12.20 -1.24
N ASP A 97 14.57 -10.90 -1.54
CA ASP A 97 15.32 -10.23 -2.61
C ASP A 97 15.05 -10.81 -4.01
N LYS A 98 13.85 -11.36 -4.22
CA LYS A 98 13.47 -12.02 -5.46
C LYS A 98 12.15 -11.53 -5.99
N ALA A 99 12.02 -11.64 -7.31
CA ALA A 99 10.73 -11.69 -7.97
C ALA A 99 10.55 -13.00 -8.72
N PHE A 100 9.31 -13.43 -8.88
CA PHE A 100 8.95 -14.63 -9.63
C PHE A 100 7.86 -14.30 -10.64
N VAL A 101 7.99 -14.85 -11.85
CA VAL A 101 6.89 -14.88 -12.83
C VAL A 101 6.26 -16.25 -12.80
N TRP A 102 4.94 -16.29 -12.67
CA TRP A 102 4.13 -17.48 -12.49
C TRP A 102 3.19 -17.67 -13.67
N ARG A 103 2.91 -18.92 -14.03
CA ARG A 103 1.76 -19.25 -14.88
C ARG A 103 0.52 -19.45 -14.01
N LEU A 104 -0.56 -18.77 -14.35
CA LEU A 104 -1.79 -18.82 -13.55
C LEU A 104 -2.55 -20.15 -13.66
N SER A 105 -2.35 -20.91 -14.74
CA SER A 105 -3.11 -22.14 -14.98
C SER A 105 -2.69 -23.34 -14.12
N ASP A 106 -1.47 -23.33 -13.58
CA ASP A 106 -0.89 -24.46 -12.85
C ASP A 106 0.06 -24.05 -11.71
N GLY A 107 0.30 -22.76 -11.50
CA GLY A 107 1.22 -22.29 -10.46
C GLY A 107 2.70 -22.44 -10.79
N GLU A 108 3.07 -22.79 -12.03
CA GLU A 108 4.46 -23.01 -12.42
C GLU A 108 5.27 -21.70 -12.40
N VAL A 109 6.46 -21.73 -11.78
CA VAL A 109 7.44 -20.65 -11.91
C VAL A 109 8.03 -20.66 -13.33
N LEU A 110 7.75 -19.61 -14.09
CA LEU A 110 8.28 -19.41 -15.43
C LEU A 110 9.65 -18.74 -15.41
N LEU A 111 9.86 -17.78 -14.52
CA LEU A 111 11.09 -17.01 -14.38
C LEU A 111 11.35 -16.69 -12.91
N GLU A 112 12.60 -16.82 -12.48
CA GLU A 112 13.09 -16.36 -11.19
C GLU A 112 14.03 -15.17 -11.44
N CYS A 113 13.66 -14.01 -10.91
CA CYS A 113 14.37 -12.74 -11.05
C CYS A 113 15.29 -12.54 -9.84
N THR A 114 16.58 -12.88 -9.98
CA THR A 114 17.57 -12.81 -8.90
C THR A 114 18.59 -11.67 -9.07
N GLY A 115 19.37 -11.39 -8.03
CA GLY A 115 20.49 -10.44 -8.08
C GLY A 115 20.13 -9.02 -7.65
N HIS A 116 18.98 -8.87 -7.02
CA HIS A 116 18.64 -7.71 -6.19
C HIS A 116 19.51 -7.68 -4.94
N LYS A 117 19.62 -6.51 -4.31
CA LYS A 117 20.45 -6.28 -3.13
C LYS A 117 19.63 -6.16 -1.84
N ASP A 118 18.31 -6.07 -1.99
CA ASP A 118 17.34 -5.92 -0.92
C ASP A 118 15.95 -6.39 -1.43
N SER A 119 14.95 -6.26 -0.56
CA SER A 119 13.55 -6.66 -0.78
C SER A 119 12.98 -6.08 -2.06
N VAL A 120 12.36 -6.92 -2.89
CA VAL A 120 11.74 -6.50 -4.15
C VAL A 120 10.34 -5.96 -3.86
N THR A 121 10.21 -4.63 -3.83
CA THR A 121 8.97 -3.92 -3.54
C THR A 121 8.16 -3.55 -4.78
N CYS A 122 8.76 -3.64 -5.97
CA CYS A 122 8.08 -3.37 -7.23
C CYS A 122 8.31 -4.50 -8.22
N ALA A 123 7.24 -5.07 -8.79
CA ALA A 123 7.33 -6.05 -9.87
C ALA A 123 6.15 -5.87 -10.85
N VAL A 124 6.44 -5.48 -12.10
CA VAL A 124 5.41 -5.06 -13.06
C VAL A 124 5.70 -5.51 -14.49
N PHE A 125 4.66 -5.93 -15.21
CA PHE A 125 4.73 -6.24 -16.64
C PHE A 125 4.70 -4.98 -17.51
N SER A 126 5.41 -5.02 -18.65
CA SER A 126 5.22 -4.03 -19.71
C SER A 126 3.81 -4.13 -20.30
N HIS A 127 3.36 -3.06 -20.97
CA HIS A 127 2.02 -2.98 -21.58
C HIS A 127 1.70 -4.11 -22.58
N ASP A 128 2.72 -4.77 -23.13
CA ASP A 128 2.62 -5.88 -24.09
C ASP A 128 3.05 -7.23 -23.50
N SER A 129 3.35 -7.26 -22.20
CA SER A 129 3.78 -8.44 -21.43
C SER A 129 5.08 -9.08 -21.92
N SER A 130 5.82 -8.41 -22.80
CA SER A 130 7.08 -8.93 -23.30
C SER A 130 8.23 -8.77 -22.30
N LEU A 131 8.11 -7.81 -21.38
CA LEU A 131 9.08 -7.48 -20.36
C LEU A 131 8.47 -7.49 -18.97
N VAL A 132 9.31 -7.78 -17.98
CA VAL A 132 9.03 -7.60 -16.55
C VAL A 132 10.09 -6.68 -15.98
N ALA A 133 9.69 -5.66 -15.23
CA ALA A 133 10.61 -4.87 -14.42
C ALA A 133 10.45 -5.27 -12.95
N SER A 134 11.57 -5.43 -12.26
CA SER A 134 11.62 -5.61 -10.81
C SER A 134 12.51 -4.52 -10.20
N GLY A 135 12.10 -3.96 -9.08
CA GLY A 135 12.84 -2.92 -8.34
C GLY A 135 12.86 -3.25 -6.85
N ASP A 136 14.03 -3.11 -6.23
CA ASP A 136 14.20 -3.33 -4.79
C ASP A 136 14.32 -2.04 -3.97
N MET A 137 14.18 -2.16 -2.65
CA MET A 137 14.28 -1.05 -1.69
C MET A 137 15.61 -0.27 -1.79
N SER A 138 16.70 -0.93 -2.16
CA SER A 138 18.02 -0.28 -2.33
C SER A 138 18.15 0.52 -3.63
N GLY A 139 17.15 0.45 -4.51
CA GLY A 139 17.16 1.14 -5.79
C GLY A 139 17.65 0.35 -6.98
N MET A 140 17.92 -0.95 -6.85
CA MET A 140 18.34 -1.77 -7.98
C MET A 140 17.12 -2.19 -8.79
N ILE A 141 17.03 -1.62 -9.99
CA ILE A 141 16.01 -1.95 -11.00
C ILE A 141 16.61 -2.94 -11.99
N LYS A 142 15.90 -4.02 -12.29
CA LYS A 142 16.22 -5.00 -13.31
C LYS A 142 15.04 -5.17 -14.27
N VAL A 143 15.36 -5.40 -15.54
CA VAL A 143 14.36 -5.72 -16.57
C VAL A 143 14.71 -7.04 -17.23
N TRP A 144 13.69 -7.89 -17.32
CA TRP A 144 13.76 -9.25 -17.81
C TRP A 144 12.92 -9.38 -19.07
N LYS A 145 13.42 -10.12 -20.06
CA LYS A 145 12.63 -10.51 -21.22
C LYS A 145 11.93 -11.84 -20.93
N VAL A 146 10.60 -11.83 -20.92
CA VAL A 146 9.78 -12.99 -20.50
C VAL A 146 10.02 -14.22 -21.38
N GLU A 147 10.10 -14.03 -22.70
CA GLU A 147 10.31 -15.12 -23.67
C GLU A 147 11.64 -15.85 -23.48
N THR A 148 12.73 -15.11 -23.27
CA THR A 148 14.08 -15.67 -23.18
C THR A 148 14.49 -16.00 -21.75
N LYS A 149 13.77 -15.46 -20.75
CA LYS A 149 14.07 -15.60 -19.33
C LYS A 149 15.43 -15.01 -18.95
N GLU A 150 15.82 -13.93 -19.64
CA GLU A 150 17.11 -13.27 -19.47
C GLU A 150 16.93 -11.85 -18.95
N GLU A 151 17.82 -11.44 -18.07
CA GLU A 151 18.02 -10.03 -17.73
C GLU A 151 18.59 -9.31 -18.96
N ILE A 152 17.90 -8.26 -19.40
CA ILE A 152 18.31 -7.47 -20.58
C ILE A 152 18.79 -6.06 -20.21
N TRP A 153 18.52 -5.61 -19.00
CA TRP A 153 18.86 -4.27 -18.53
C TRP A 153 18.82 -4.19 -17.00
N SER A 154 19.68 -3.37 -16.42
CA SER A 154 19.67 -3.04 -14.99
C SER A 154 20.19 -1.64 -14.73
N PHE A 155 19.72 -1.00 -13.67
CA PHE A 155 20.18 0.32 -13.25
C PHE A 155 19.95 0.53 -11.75
N GLU A 156 20.80 1.32 -11.11
CA GLU A 156 20.72 1.65 -9.68
C GLU A 156 20.41 3.13 -9.52
N VAL A 157 19.23 3.44 -8.97
CA VAL A 157 18.75 4.82 -8.77
C VAL A 157 18.96 5.38 -7.36
N GLY A 158 19.31 4.54 -6.39
CA GLY A 158 19.13 4.82 -4.96
C GLY A 158 17.69 4.53 -4.51
N ASP A 159 17.38 4.77 -3.24
CA ASP A 159 16.14 4.34 -2.58
C ASP A 159 14.90 4.60 -3.45
N LEU A 160 14.24 3.50 -3.85
CA LEU A 160 13.16 3.45 -4.83
C LEU A 160 11.79 3.47 -4.14
N GLU A 161 10.93 4.39 -4.55
CA GLU A 161 9.58 4.55 -3.99
C GLU A 161 8.50 3.88 -4.85
N TRP A 162 8.61 3.98 -6.18
CA TRP A 162 7.66 3.38 -7.10
C TRP A 162 8.27 3.14 -8.48
N LEU A 163 7.69 2.20 -9.22
CA LEU A 163 8.12 1.80 -10.55
C LEU A 163 6.90 1.58 -11.47
N GLU A 164 6.88 2.21 -12.64
CA GLU A 164 5.76 2.07 -13.59
C GLU A 164 6.23 2.00 -15.04
N TRP A 165 5.63 1.08 -15.81
CA TRP A 165 5.78 1.05 -17.26
C TRP A 165 4.91 2.09 -17.94
N HIS A 166 5.45 2.74 -18.96
CA HIS A 166 4.67 3.56 -19.86
C HIS A 166 3.58 2.72 -20.56
N PRO A 167 2.34 3.23 -20.68
CA PRO A 167 1.17 2.43 -21.07
C PRO A 167 1.19 1.92 -22.52
N CYS A 168 2.14 2.36 -23.35
CA CYS A 168 2.21 1.96 -24.76
C CYS A 168 3.63 1.88 -25.35
N ALA A 169 4.68 1.97 -24.51
CA ALA A 169 6.05 1.88 -24.99
C ALA A 169 6.93 1.17 -23.94
N PRO A 170 8.06 0.56 -24.35
CA PRO A 170 9.06 0.02 -23.43
C PRO A 170 9.87 1.16 -22.79
N VAL A 171 9.17 2.01 -22.04
CA VAL A 171 9.71 3.11 -21.28
C VAL A 171 9.34 2.88 -19.82
N LEU A 172 10.33 2.93 -18.94
CA LEU A 172 10.15 2.70 -17.51
C LEU A 172 10.29 4.03 -16.78
N LEU A 173 9.46 4.28 -15.78
CA LEU A 173 9.57 5.42 -14.88
C LEU A 173 9.73 4.95 -13.45
N ALA A 174 10.51 5.70 -12.66
CA ALA A 174 10.71 5.45 -11.24
C ALA A 174 10.75 6.76 -10.45
N GLY A 175 10.23 6.76 -9.24
CA GLY A 175 10.45 7.84 -8.26
C GLY A 175 11.35 7.38 -7.12
N THR A 176 12.14 8.30 -6.59
CA THR A 176 13.14 8.04 -5.55
C THR A 176 12.96 8.93 -4.33
N ASP A 177 13.56 8.50 -3.22
CA ASP A 177 13.63 9.22 -1.94
C ASP A 177 14.22 10.64 -2.08
N ASP A 178 15.20 10.82 -2.96
CA ASP A 178 15.80 12.14 -3.21
C ASP A 178 14.87 13.12 -3.98
N GLY A 179 13.66 12.66 -4.31
CA GLY A 179 12.63 13.40 -5.02
C GLY A 179 12.76 13.36 -6.53
N ASN A 180 13.79 12.73 -7.09
CA ASN A 180 13.92 12.63 -8.53
C ASN A 180 12.89 11.65 -9.11
N VAL A 181 12.47 11.93 -10.33
CA VAL A 181 11.80 10.95 -11.18
C VAL A 181 12.68 10.63 -12.35
N TRP A 182 12.86 9.35 -12.62
CA TRP A 182 13.68 8.83 -13.68
C TRP A 182 12.80 8.25 -14.78
N MET A 183 13.27 8.34 -16.03
CA MET A 183 12.60 7.74 -17.18
C MET A 183 13.64 7.17 -18.14
N TRP A 184 13.51 5.89 -18.46
CA TRP A 184 14.44 5.19 -19.35
C TRP A 184 13.73 4.58 -20.54
N LYS A 185 14.38 4.65 -21.69
CA LYS A 185 14.03 3.79 -22.82
C LYS A 185 14.72 2.44 -22.68
N ILE A 186 13.95 1.36 -22.69
CA ILE A 186 14.47 0.00 -22.54
C ILE A 186 14.53 -0.70 -23.90
N PRO A 187 15.62 -1.44 -24.23
CA PRO A 187 16.81 -1.69 -23.42
C PRO A 187 17.98 -0.72 -23.68
N SER A 188 17.79 0.36 -24.46
CA SER A 188 18.92 1.26 -24.80
C SER A 188 19.52 1.97 -23.59
N GLY A 189 18.74 2.16 -22.52
CA GLY A 189 19.16 2.86 -21.32
C GLY A 189 19.20 4.38 -21.47
N ASP A 190 18.65 4.92 -22.58
CA ASP A 190 18.56 6.37 -22.76
C ASP A 190 17.73 6.95 -21.62
N CYS A 191 18.35 7.79 -20.79
CA CYS A 191 17.80 8.24 -19.52
C CYS A 191 17.43 9.72 -19.56
N LYS A 192 16.32 10.07 -18.90
CA LYS A 192 15.92 11.43 -18.59
C LYS A 192 15.50 11.53 -17.13
N THR A 193 15.92 12.59 -16.46
CA THR A 193 15.57 12.87 -15.05
C THR A 193 14.66 14.09 -14.95
N PHE A 194 13.67 14.02 -14.08
CA PHE A 194 12.76 15.10 -13.73
C PHE A 194 13.03 15.47 -12.27
N GLN A 195 13.80 16.52 -12.07
CA GLN A 195 14.24 16.93 -10.75
C GLN A 195 13.19 17.82 -10.09
N SER A 196 12.78 17.48 -8.88
CA SER A 196 11.98 18.33 -8.01
C SER A 196 12.76 18.75 -6.76
N SER A 197 12.07 19.42 -5.83
CA SER A 197 12.60 19.68 -4.49
C SER A 197 13.09 18.37 -3.87
N ALA A 198 14.10 18.46 -3.00
CA ALA A 198 14.69 17.34 -2.26
C ALA A 198 13.73 16.78 -1.20
N CYS A 199 12.57 16.28 -1.65
CA CYS A 199 11.51 15.65 -0.88
C CYS A 199 11.07 14.41 -1.65
N GLN A 200 10.82 13.31 -0.96
CA GLN A 200 10.59 12.00 -1.57
C GLN A 200 9.47 12.02 -2.59
N ALA A 201 9.69 11.38 -3.74
CA ALA A 201 8.67 11.19 -4.77
C ALA A 201 7.85 9.93 -4.45
N THR A 202 6.97 10.02 -3.45
CA THR A 202 6.29 8.87 -2.81
C THR A 202 5.29 8.13 -3.70
N SER A 203 4.78 8.76 -4.76
CA SER A 203 3.85 8.10 -5.69
C SER A 203 3.91 8.70 -7.09
N GLY A 204 3.71 7.87 -8.11
CA GLY A 204 3.72 8.27 -9.51
C GLY A 204 2.65 7.59 -10.33
N LYS A 205 2.22 8.24 -11.42
CA LYS A 205 1.36 7.63 -12.43
C LYS A 205 1.56 8.23 -13.81
N VAL A 206 1.77 7.41 -14.83
CA VAL A 206 1.75 7.87 -16.24
C VAL A 206 0.30 8.02 -16.69
N LEU A 207 -0.03 9.16 -17.29
CA LEU A 207 -1.38 9.36 -17.82
C LEU A 207 -1.62 8.52 -19.08
N PRO A 208 -2.87 8.12 -19.37
CA PRO A 208 -3.21 7.30 -20.53
C PRO A 208 -2.80 7.90 -21.89
N ASP A 209 -2.56 9.22 -21.95
CA ASP A 209 -2.06 9.89 -23.15
C ASP A 209 -0.57 9.61 -23.45
N GLY A 210 0.16 9.01 -22.51
CA GLY A 210 1.60 8.70 -22.61
C GLY A 210 2.51 9.92 -22.73
N LYS A 211 1.99 11.12 -22.48
CA LYS A 211 2.73 12.38 -22.64
C LYS A 211 2.98 13.06 -21.31
N ARG A 212 2.16 12.74 -20.32
CA ARG A 212 2.20 13.35 -19.00
C ARG A 212 2.31 12.30 -17.92
N ALA A 213 2.92 12.68 -16.80
CA ALA A 213 2.88 11.90 -15.57
C ALA A 213 2.46 12.81 -14.41
N VAL A 214 1.82 12.24 -13.40
CA VAL A 214 1.52 12.92 -12.14
C VAL A 214 2.33 12.26 -11.04
N VAL A 215 2.96 13.08 -10.21
CA VAL A 215 3.85 12.65 -9.13
C VAL A 215 3.44 13.35 -7.85
N GLY A 216 3.24 12.55 -6.81
CA GLY A 216 3.02 12.98 -5.44
C GLY A 216 4.31 12.97 -4.64
N TYR A 217 4.40 13.87 -3.67
CA TYR A 217 5.59 14.05 -2.85
C TYR A 217 5.26 14.00 -1.36
N GLU A 218 6.29 13.73 -0.55
CA GLU A 218 6.21 13.71 0.92
C GLU A 218 5.73 15.05 1.51
N ASP A 219 6.08 16.17 0.88
CA ASP A 219 5.71 17.52 1.34
C ASP A 219 4.27 17.93 1.00
N GLY A 220 3.45 17.01 0.46
CA GLY A 220 2.09 17.26 0.04
C GLY A 220 1.95 17.94 -1.34
N THR A 221 3.06 18.18 -2.03
CA THR A 221 3.06 18.72 -3.39
C THR A 221 2.59 17.66 -4.38
N VAL A 222 1.85 18.08 -5.40
CA VAL A 222 1.56 17.28 -6.60
C VAL A 222 2.12 17.99 -7.82
N ARG A 223 2.84 17.27 -8.69
CA ARG A 223 3.33 17.81 -9.96
C ARG A 223 2.77 17.05 -11.14
N VAL A 224 2.39 17.80 -12.18
CA VAL A 224 2.06 17.24 -13.50
C VAL A 224 3.21 17.54 -14.44
N TRP A 225 3.86 16.51 -14.94
CA TRP A 225 5.05 16.61 -15.80
C TRP A 225 4.71 16.44 -17.27
N ASP A 226 5.41 17.17 -18.15
CA ASP A 226 5.48 16.85 -19.58
C ASP A 226 6.68 15.92 -19.79
N LEU A 227 6.44 14.66 -20.17
CA LEU A 227 7.51 13.66 -20.31
C LEU A 227 8.49 14.00 -21.43
N LYS A 228 8.01 14.63 -22.50
CA LYS A 228 8.84 15.00 -23.66
C LYS A 228 9.70 16.22 -23.34
N GLN A 229 9.14 17.25 -22.73
CA GLN A 229 9.84 18.50 -22.44
C GLN A 229 10.71 18.37 -21.18
N GLY A 230 10.26 17.63 -20.16
CA GLY A 230 10.99 17.48 -18.90
C GLY A 230 10.70 18.56 -17.86
N ASN A 231 9.66 19.37 -18.06
CA ASN A 231 9.24 20.42 -17.15
C ASN A 231 7.93 20.05 -16.44
N ALA A 232 7.75 20.61 -15.23
CA ALA A 232 6.48 20.54 -14.54
C ALA A 232 5.52 21.52 -15.22
N ILE A 233 4.44 21.01 -15.80
CA ILE A 233 3.34 21.77 -16.39
C ILE A 233 2.56 22.46 -15.26
N HIS A 234 2.30 21.74 -14.17
CA HIS A 234 1.57 22.21 -13.00
C HIS A 234 2.28 21.79 -11.71
N VAL A 235 2.23 22.66 -10.71
CA VAL A 235 2.72 22.40 -9.35
C VAL A 235 1.62 22.82 -8.38
N ILE A 236 0.98 21.85 -7.74
CA ILE A 236 -0.10 22.03 -6.78
C ILE A 236 0.50 21.89 -5.38
N LYS A 237 0.48 22.97 -4.59
CA LYS A 237 1.11 23.03 -3.26
C LYS A 237 0.44 24.08 -2.37
N GLY A 238 0.81 24.13 -1.09
CA GLY A 238 0.27 25.11 -0.14
C GLY A 238 -1.22 24.86 0.13
N GLN A 239 -2.06 25.89 0.03
CA GLN A 239 -3.50 25.75 0.31
C GLN A 239 -4.21 24.80 -0.65
N ASP A 240 -3.73 24.71 -1.90
CA ASP A 240 -4.29 23.78 -2.88
C ASP A 240 -3.67 22.37 -2.74
N GLY A 241 -2.46 22.25 -2.18
CA GLY A 241 -1.78 20.96 -1.95
C GLY A 241 -2.33 20.16 -0.78
N HIS A 242 -1.79 18.95 -0.59
CA HIS A 242 -1.99 18.16 0.62
C HIS A 242 -1.17 18.73 1.79
N LYS A 243 -1.53 18.34 3.02
CA LYS A 243 -0.84 18.76 4.25
C LYS A 243 0.11 17.69 4.80
N GLY A 244 0.22 16.56 4.12
CA GLY A 244 1.15 15.48 4.42
C GLY A 244 1.52 14.71 3.16
N ALA A 245 2.33 13.67 3.33
CA ALA A 245 2.81 12.81 2.26
C ALA A 245 1.66 12.24 1.42
N LEU A 246 1.87 12.19 0.10
CA LEU A 246 0.96 11.47 -0.78
C LEU A 246 1.22 9.97 -0.70
N THR A 247 0.15 9.21 -0.64
CA THR A 247 0.17 7.75 -0.46
C THR A 247 -0.24 7.03 -1.74
N CYS A 248 -1.17 7.62 -2.52
CA CYS A 248 -1.71 6.96 -3.69
C CYS A 248 -2.21 7.93 -4.76
N LEU A 249 -2.28 7.42 -6.01
CA LEU A 249 -2.70 8.16 -7.20
C LEU A 249 -3.54 7.27 -8.14
N ALA A 250 -4.65 7.81 -8.61
CA ALA A 250 -5.42 7.23 -9.71
C ALA A 250 -5.73 8.29 -10.79
N CYS A 251 -5.82 7.87 -12.04
CA CYS A 251 -6.29 8.71 -13.12
C CYS A 251 -7.57 8.11 -13.70
N ASN A 252 -8.45 8.97 -14.23
CA ASN A 252 -9.60 8.51 -14.97
C ASN A 252 -9.19 8.03 -16.38
N LYS A 253 -10.11 7.35 -17.06
CA LYS A 253 -9.85 6.68 -18.34
C LYS A 253 -9.24 7.55 -19.45
N ASP A 254 -9.57 8.84 -19.50
CA ASP A 254 -9.03 9.78 -20.50
C ASP A 254 -7.84 10.61 -20.00
N GLY A 255 -7.44 10.44 -18.73
CA GLY A 255 -6.36 11.19 -18.10
C GLY A 255 -6.65 12.68 -17.88
N SER A 256 -7.91 13.13 -18.00
CA SER A 256 -8.29 14.53 -17.75
C SER A 256 -8.38 14.83 -16.25
N LEU A 257 -8.60 13.82 -15.41
CA LEU A 257 -8.71 13.91 -13.97
C LEU A 257 -7.73 12.95 -13.28
N VAL A 258 -7.19 13.43 -12.16
CA VAL A 258 -6.41 12.61 -11.22
C VAL A 258 -6.99 12.78 -9.82
N LEU A 259 -7.08 11.67 -9.10
CA LEU A 259 -7.42 11.61 -7.69
C LEU A 259 -6.15 11.25 -6.92
N THR A 260 -5.83 12.05 -5.90
CA THR A 260 -4.64 11.88 -5.05
C THR A 260 -5.08 11.64 -3.63
N GLY A 261 -4.45 10.69 -2.93
CA GLY A 261 -4.65 10.42 -1.50
C GLY A 261 -3.42 10.79 -0.68
N SER A 262 -3.62 11.03 0.62
CA SER A 262 -2.56 11.44 1.53
C SER A 262 -2.82 10.96 2.96
N VAL A 263 -1.74 10.90 3.73
CA VAL A 263 -1.76 10.72 5.20
C VAL A 263 -2.52 11.82 5.93
N ASP A 264 -2.83 12.94 5.28
CA ASP A 264 -3.69 14.00 5.82
C ASP A 264 -5.19 13.63 5.88
N GLY A 265 -5.54 12.40 5.51
CA GLY A 265 -6.91 11.87 5.50
C GLY A 265 -7.81 12.47 4.44
N CYS A 266 -7.24 13.21 3.48
CA CYS A 266 -7.97 13.81 2.39
C CYS A 266 -7.57 13.19 1.05
N ALA A 267 -8.56 13.01 0.17
CA ALA A 267 -8.33 12.81 -1.25
C ALA A 267 -8.64 14.10 -2.02
N LYS A 268 -7.84 14.43 -3.04
CA LYS A 268 -8.07 15.62 -3.89
C LYS A 268 -8.24 15.23 -5.35
N LEU A 269 -9.26 15.82 -5.98
CA LEU A 269 -9.53 15.66 -7.41
C LEU A 269 -8.94 16.85 -8.18
N ILE A 270 -8.06 16.56 -9.13
CA ILE A 270 -7.29 17.54 -9.89
C ILE A 270 -7.62 17.42 -11.37
N ASN A 271 -7.88 18.55 -12.02
CA ASN A 271 -7.95 18.63 -13.46
C ASN A 271 -6.54 18.74 -14.06
N THR A 272 -6.09 17.71 -14.78
CA THR A 272 -4.70 17.59 -15.25
C THR A 272 -4.32 18.59 -16.35
N ALA A 273 -5.30 19.15 -17.05
CA ALA A 273 -5.06 20.17 -18.07
C ALA A 273 -4.81 21.55 -17.46
N THR A 274 -5.48 21.86 -16.35
CA THR A 274 -5.44 23.20 -15.72
C THR A 274 -4.66 23.26 -14.42
N GLY A 275 -4.33 22.11 -13.81
CA GLY A 275 -3.68 22.03 -12.50
C GLY A 275 -4.59 22.42 -11.33
N LYS A 276 -5.89 22.65 -11.57
CA LYS A 276 -6.83 23.08 -10.54
C LYS A 276 -7.33 21.89 -9.73
N VAL A 277 -7.31 22.04 -8.41
CA VAL A 277 -8.07 21.18 -7.50
C VAL A 277 -9.54 21.55 -7.64
N ILE A 278 -10.37 20.58 -7.97
CA ILE A 278 -11.80 20.75 -8.23
C ILE A 278 -12.69 20.01 -7.22
N GLY A 279 -12.10 19.17 -6.35
CA GLY A 279 -12.80 18.49 -5.27
C GLY A 279 -11.85 18.05 -4.16
N SER A 280 -12.38 17.93 -2.94
CA SER A 280 -11.66 17.45 -1.76
C SER A 280 -12.60 16.55 -0.97
N PHE A 281 -12.15 15.35 -0.63
CA PHE A 281 -12.95 14.29 -0.03
C PHE A 281 -12.30 13.84 1.28
N SER A 282 -13.12 13.63 2.30
CA SER A 282 -12.72 13.12 3.61
C SER A 282 -13.92 12.38 4.22
N ALA A 283 -13.67 11.25 4.89
CA ALA A 283 -14.71 10.44 5.53
C ALA A 283 -15.51 11.22 6.58
N ASP A 284 -14.89 12.23 7.22
CA ASP A 284 -15.47 13.01 8.32
C ASP A 284 -15.94 14.42 7.92
N GLY A 285 -16.02 14.70 6.62
CA GLY A 285 -16.63 15.95 6.13
C GLY A 285 -15.77 17.21 6.29
N GLY A 286 -14.43 17.08 6.28
CA GLY A 286 -13.53 18.23 6.09
C GLY A 286 -13.47 19.21 7.26
N LYS A 287 -13.77 18.78 8.48
CA LYS A 287 -13.38 19.58 9.65
C LYS A 287 -11.87 19.55 9.78
N ALA A 288 -11.22 20.64 9.36
CA ALA A 288 -9.90 20.99 9.87
C ALA A 288 -10.03 21.19 11.40
N LYS A 289 -9.87 20.11 12.16
CA LYS A 289 -9.83 20.18 13.63
C LYS A 289 -8.47 20.75 14.02
N GLY A 290 -8.48 21.99 14.46
CA GLY A 290 -7.38 22.62 15.18
C GLY A 290 -7.43 22.28 16.67
N SER A 291 -7.31 21.00 17.02
CA SER A 291 -7.12 20.56 18.41
C SER A 291 -5.79 19.81 18.53
N LYS A 292 -4.96 20.27 19.46
CA LYS A 292 -3.66 19.70 19.86
C LYS A 292 -3.85 18.47 20.77
N ASP A 293 -4.69 17.54 20.35
CA ASP A 293 -4.79 16.24 21.00
C ASP A 293 -4.58 15.19 19.92
N ASP A 294 -3.75 14.19 20.22
CA ASP A 294 -3.33 13.07 19.36
C ASP A 294 -4.53 12.22 18.89
N GLU A 295 -5.44 12.80 18.09
CA GLU A 295 -6.44 12.06 17.32
C GLU A 295 -5.72 11.45 16.12
N GLU A 296 -5.57 10.12 16.12
CA GLU A 296 -5.01 9.34 15.01
C GLU A 296 -5.62 9.81 13.69
N THR A 297 -4.83 10.50 12.86
CA THR A 297 -5.28 10.97 11.56
C THR A 297 -5.43 9.78 10.65
N ASN A 298 -6.67 9.45 10.30
CA ASN A 298 -6.98 8.39 9.34
C ASN A 298 -6.33 8.70 7.98
N SER A 299 -5.47 7.80 7.48
CA SER A 299 -4.75 7.95 6.21
C SER A 299 -5.56 7.41 5.03
N VAL A 300 -5.47 8.07 3.87
CA VAL A 300 -6.03 7.53 2.62
C VAL A 300 -5.01 6.59 2.01
N GLU A 301 -5.32 5.31 1.87
CA GLU A 301 -4.37 4.31 1.35
C GLU A 301 -4.56 4.04 -0.14
N SER A 302 -5.79 4.15 -0.65
CA SER A 302 -6.06 3.91 -2.06
C SER A 302 -7.25 4.71 -2.59
N VAL A 303 -7.20 5.04 -3.87
CA VAL A 303 -8.21 5.86 -4.55
C VAL A 303 -8.47 5.32 -5.95
N GLY A 304 -9.66 5.54 -6.49
CA GLY A 304 -9.96 5.08 -7.85
C GLY A 304 -11.22 5.64 -8.46
N PHE A 305 -11.31 5.51 -9.79
CA PHE A 305 -12.44 5.93 -10.60
C PHE A 305 -13.23 4.72 -11.10
N CYS A 306 -14.55 4.78 -11.00
CA CYS A 306 -15.41 3.83 -11.70
C CYS A 306 -15.41 4.14 -13.21
N ASN A 307 -15.24 3.12 -14.05
CA ASN A 307 -15.23 3.28 -15.50
C ASN A 307 -16.63 3.32 -16.13
N MET A 308 -17.66 2.94 -15.39
CA MET A 308 -19.04 2.80 -15.88
C MET A 308 -19.99 3.89 -15.39
N LEU A 309 -19.75 4.40 -14.19
CA LEU A 309 -20.57 5.41 -13.52
C LEU A 309 -19.68 6.58 -13.10
N PRO A 310 -20.22 7.80 -12.93
CA PRO A 310 -19.47 8.94 -12.42
C PRO A 310 -19.26 8.79 -10.90
N LEU A 311 -18.55 7.75 -10.48
CA LEU A 311 -18.25 7.43 -9.09
C LEU A 311 -16.74 7.40 -8.88
N ILE A 312 -16.33 7.80 -7.68
CA ILE A 312 -14.98 7.58 -7.17
C ILE A 312 -15.05 6.86 -5.83
N ALA A 313 -13.99 6.12 -5.51
CA ALA A 313 -13.79 5.52 -4.20
C ALA A 313 -12.53 6.08 -3.54
N VAL A 314 -12.61 6.23 -2.23
CA VAL A 314 -11.50 6.56 -1.34
C VAL A 314 -11.49 5.50 -0.24
N ALA A 315 -10.39 4.75 -0.14
CA ALA A 315 -10.16 3.74 0.88
C ALA A 315 -9.20 4.27 1.94
N TYR A 316 -9.49 3.92 3.18
CA TYR A 316 -8.84 4.47 4.36
C TYR A 316 -8.22 3.37 5.21
N LEU A 317 -7.12 3.69 5.89
CA LEU A 317 -6.42 2.78 6.79
C LEU A 317 -7.26 2.34 7.99
N GLU A 318 -8.27 3.12 8.40
CA GLU A 318 -9.19 2.71 9.48
C GLU A 318 -10.24 1.66 9.05
N GLY A 319 -10.28 1.26 7.77
CA GLY A 319 -11.27 0.30 7.25
C GLY A 319 -12.48 0.94 6.56
N THR A 320 -12.54 2.27 6.46
CA THR A 320 -13.62 2.96 5.72
C THR A 320 -13.37 2.87 4.21
N LEU A 321 -14.37 2.42 3.44
CA LEU A 321 -14.47 2.62 1.98
C LEU A 321 -15.57 3.65 1.70
N ALA A 322 -15.19 4.85 1.27
CA ALA A 322 -16.10 5.94 0.94
C ALA A 322 -16.30 6.06 -0.58
N ILE A 323 -17.56 5.98 -1.03
CA ILE A 323 -17.93 6.08 -2.44
C ILE A 323 -18.66 7.41 -2.67
N TYR A 324 -18.11 8.25 -3.55
CA TYR A 324 -18.65 9.57 -3.85
C TYR A 324 -19.19 9.63 -5.29
N ASP A 325 -20.22 10.44 -5.49
CA ASP A 325 -20.60 10.88 -6.82
C ASP A 325 -19.58 11.91 -7.33
N LEU A 326 -18.96 11.65 -8.46
CA LEU A 326 -17.89 12.48 -9.02
C LEU A 326 -18.36 13.89 -9.39
N SER A 327 -19.62 14.02 -9.86
CA SER A 327 -20.12 15.30 -10.38
C SER A 327 -20.58 16.24 -9.26
N THR A 328 -21.29 15.67 -8.28
CA THR A 328 -21.88 16.41 -7.15
C THR A 328 -20.97 16.43 -5.93
N GLN A 329 -19.95 15.56 -5.89
CA GLN A 329 -19.02 15.36 -4.78
C GLN A 329 -19.69 14.91 -3.47
N VAL A 330 -20.90 14.36 -3.58
CA VAL A 330 -21.68 13.88 -2.45
C VAL A 330 -21.27 12.46 -2.12
N LEU A 331 -21.04 12.20 -0.82
CA LEU A 331 -20.85 10.85 -0.29
C LEU A 331 -22.13 10.03 -0.52
N ARG A 332 -22.02 8.94 -1.26
CA ARG A 332 -23.13 8.03 -1.53
C ARG A 332 -23.19 6.91 -0.52
N HIS A 333 -22.05 6.27 -0.28
CA HIS A 333 -21.93 5.10 0.59
C HIS A 333 -20.67 5.20 1.44
N LYS A 334 -20.79 4.81 2.71
CA LYS A 334 -19.68 4.59 3.63
C LYS A 334 -19.74 3.11 4.03
N CYS A 335 -18.83 2.31 3.49
CA CYS A 335 -18.78 0.86 3.72
C CYS A 335 -17.66 0.58 4.73
N GLN A 336 -17.97 -0.16 5.80
CA GLN A 336 -17.03 -0.40 6.89
C GLN A 336 -16.42 -1.79 6.79
N HIS A 337 -15.10 -1.86 6.90
CA HIS A 337 -14.32 -3.09 7.08
C HIS A 337 -13.93 -3.23 8.55
N GLU A 338 -13.65 -4.47 8.97
CA GLU A 338 -13.16 -4.77 10.33
C GLU A 338 -11.68 -4.42 10.52
N ALA A 339 -10.93 -4.39 9.41
CA ALA A 339 -9.52 -4.03 9.38
C ALA A 339 -9.23 -2.95 8.32
N GLY A 340 -8.03 -2.38 8.40
CA GLY A 340 -7.58 -1.34 7.47
C GLY A 340 -7.54 -1.79 6.02
N ILE A 341 -7.92 -0.89 5.10
CA ILE A 341 -7.87 -1.16 3.66
C ILE A 341 -6.50 -0.76 3.15
N VAL A 342 -5.83 -1.67 2.46
CA VAL A 342 -4.49 -1.44 1.88
C VAL A 342 -4.59 -0.93 0.46
N HIS A 343 -5.41 -1.58 -0.37
CA HIS A 343 -5.54 -1.23 -1.78
C HIS A 343 -6.98 -1.38 -2.26
N LEU A 344 -7.35 -0.64 -3.32
CA LEU A 344 -8.62 -0.79 -4.02
C LEU A 344 -8.41 -0.89 -5.53
N GLN A 345 -9.27 -1.66 -6.21
CA GLN A 345 -9.30 -1.73 -7.66
C GLN A 345 -10.74 -1.79 -8.17
N TRP A 346 -11.09 -0.88 -9.08
CA TRP A 346 -12.37 -0.93 -9.78
C TRP A 346 -12.33 -1.96 -10.91
N GLU A 347 -13.43 -2.68 -11.10
CA GLU A 347 -13.60 -3.50 -12.30
C GLU A 347 -13.75 -2.62 -13.55
N GLU A 348 -13.16 -3.06 -14.67
CA GLU A 348 -13.16 -2.29 -15.92
C GLU A 348 -14.57 -2.12 -16.53
N SER A 349 -15.45 -3.11 -16.31
CA SER A 349 -16.73 -3.24 -17.02
C SER A 349 -17.97 -3.26 -16.11
N SER A 350 -17.80 -2.98 -14.81
CA SER A 350 -18.89 -2.98 -13.84
C SER A 350 -18.77 -1.81 -12.86
N SER A 351 -19.66 -1.76 -11.86
CA SER A 351 -19.58 -0.83 -10.73
C SER A 351 -19.07 -1.50 -9.46
N VAL A 352 -18.47 -2.68 -9.58
CA VAL A 352 -17.86 -3.36 -8.45
C VAL A 352 -16.48 -2.77 -8.20
N VAL A 353 -16.20 -2.50 -6.94
CA VAL A 353 -14.87 -2.13 -6.45
C VAL A 353 -14.42 -3.22 -5.49
N SER A 354 -13.19 -3.69 -5.68
CA SER A 354 -12.57 -4.68 -4.80
C SER A 354 -11.59 -3.99 -3.87
N THR A 355 -11.48 -4.51 -2.65
CA THR A 355 -10.57 -4.02 -1.61
C THR A 355 -9.83 -5.19 -0.98
N CYS A 356 -8.56 -5.01 -0.68
CA CYS A 356 -7.81 -5.91 0.20
C CYS A 356 -7.53 -5.24 1.53
N CYS A 357 -7.48 -6.04 2.60
CA CYS A 357 -7.41 -5.54 3.96
C CYS A 357 -6.32 -6.23 4.78
N LEU A 358 -5.99 -5.58 5.91
CA LEU A 358 -4.99 -6.06 6.86
C LEU A 358 -5.40 -7.34 7.62
N ASP A 359 -6.66 -7.76 7.51
CA ASP A 359 -7.16 -9.02 8.04
C ASP A 359 -6.95 -10.22 7.10
N GLY A 360 -6.28 -10.02 5.96
CA GLY A 360 -6.02 -11.09 5.00
C GLY A 360 -7.17 -11.38 4.05
N ALA A 361 -8.23 -10.58 4.05
CA ALA A 361 -9.42 -10.81 3.21
C ALA A 361 -9.49 -9.88 1.99
N LEU A 362 -9.97 -10.44 0.88
CA LEU A 362 -10.32 -9.72 -0.35
C LEU A 362 -11.85 -9.58 -0.42
N ARG A 363 -12.36 -8.35 -0.59
CA ARG A 363 -13.80 -8.07 -0.60
C ARG A 363 -14.22 -7.35 -1.86
N LEU A 364 -15.41 -7.69 -2.37
CA LEU A 364 -16.03 -7.07 -3.54
C LEU A 364 -17.26 -6.29 -3.11
N TRP A 365 -17.39 -5.04 -3.53
CA TRP A 365 -18.48 -4.14 -3.15
C TRP A 365 -19.21 -3.60 -4.39
N ASP A 366 -20.54 -3.67 -4.42
CA ASP A 366 -21.32 -3.00 -5.46
C ASP A 366 -21.49 -1.53 -5.12
N ALA A 367 -20.80 -0.65 -5.87
CA ALA A 367 -20.82 0.78 -5.61
C ALA A 367 -22.18 1.46 -5.85
N ARG A 368 -23.16 0.78 -6.49
CA ARG A 368 -24.52 1.33 -6.60
C ARG A 368 -25.28 1.22 -5.30
N SER A 369 -25.17 0.09 -4.63
CA SER A 369 -25.92 -0.24 -3.41
C SER A 369 -25.13 0.00 -2.13
N GLY A 370 -23.79 -0.03 -2.18
CA GLY A 370 -22.91 0.00 -1.01
C GLY A 370 -22.82 -1.35 -0.30
N ASN A 371 -23.42 -2.41 -0.86
CA ASN A 371 -23.42 -3.74 -0.27
C ASN A 371 -22.18 -4.53 -0.69
N MET A 372 -21.68 -5.34 0.24
CA MET A 372 -20.69 -6.37 -0.06
C MET A 372 -21.34 -7.46 -0.92
N VAL A 373 -20.66 -7.83 -2.00
CA VAL A 373 -21.07 -8.85 -2.98
C VAL A 373 -20.48 -10.21 -2.61
N SER A 374 -19.18 -10.22 -2.31
CA SER A 374 -18.41 -11.41 -1.98
C SER A 374 -17.22 -11.06 -1.11
N GLU A 375 -16.74 -12.03 -0.37
CA GLU A 375 -15.56 -11.98 0.49
C GLU A 375 -14.80 -13.29 0.31
N TYR A 376 -13.48 -13.19 0.21
CA TYR A 376 -12.57 -14.31 -0.04
C TYR A 376 -11.50 -14.33 1.04
N HIS A 377 -11.33 -15.50 1.66
CA HIS A 377 -10.33 -15.76 2.71
C HIS A 377 -9.29 -16.77 2.23
N GLY A 378 -8.14 -16.79 2.90
CA GLY A 378 -7.12 -17.83 2.66
C GLY A 378 -5.73 -17.43 3.15
N HIS A 379 -5.44 -16.13 3.26
CA HIS A 379 -4.21 -15.66 3.88
C HIS A 379 -4.28 -15.74 5.40
N THR A 380 -3.15 -16.02 6.03
CA THR A 380 -3.02 -16.07 7.50
C THR A 380 -2.44 -14.78 8.09
N ALA A 381 -2.17 -13.79 7.24
CA ALA A 381 -1.64 -12.48 7.57
C ALA A 381 -2.25 -11.41 6.64
N GLU A 382 -1.86 -10.15 6.81
CA GLU A 382 -2.32 -9.03 6.00
C GLU A 382 -2.06 -9.22 4.50
N ILE A 383 -2.98 -8.75 3.66
CA ILE A 383 -2.71 -8.60 2.22
C ILE A 383 -2.00 -7.26 2.02
N LEU A 384 -0.82 -7.29 1.40
CA LEU A 384 0.04 -6.13 1.15
C LEU A 384 -0.20 -5.51 -0.23
N ASP A 385 -0.62 -6.32 -1.21
CA ASP A 385 -1.00 -5.86 -2.55
C ASP A 385 -1.96 -6.85 -3.21
N PHE A 386 -2.75 -6.39 -4.18
CA PHE A 386 -3.55 -7.26 -5.02
C PHE A 386 -3.84 -6.64 -6.37
N THR A 387 -4.15 -7.51 -7.33
CA THR A 387 -4.59 -7.10 -8.65
C THR A 387 -5.67 -8.03 -9.21
N ILE A 388 -6.55 -7.47 -10.03
CA ILE A 388 -7.63 -8.17 -10.72
C ILE A 388 -7.41 -8.07 -12.22
N ASN A 389 -7.63 -9.19 -12.92
CA ASN A 389 -7.54 -9.22 -14.38
C ASN A 389 -8.64 -8.37 -15.03
N ARG A 390 -8.45 -8.02 -16.30
CA ARG A 390 -9.37 -7.12 -17.02
C ARG A 390 -10.82 -7.63 -17.06
N GLU A 391 -11.00 -8.94 -17.14
CA GLU A 391 -12.30 -9.58 -17.18
C GLU A 391 -13.00 -9.64 -15.82
N ALA A 392 -12.30 -9.30 -14.72
CA ALA A 392 -12.74 -9.47 -13.35
C ALA A 392 -13.26 -10.89 -13.08
N SER A 393 -12.43 -11.86 -13.43
CA SER A 393 -12.64 -13.29 -13.21
C SER A 393 -11.59 -13.90 -12.28
N VAL A 394 -10.42 -13.27 -12.16
CA VAL A 394 -9.33 -13.73 -11.30
C VAL A 394 -8.75 -12.55 -10.54
N ALA A 395 -8.50 -12.74 -9.25
CA ALA A 395 -7.67 -11.87 -8.44
C ALA A 395 -6.40 -12.62 -8.03
N VAL A 396 -5.28 -11.89 -7.93
CA VAL A 396 -4.07 -12.38 -7.28
C VAL A 396 -3.70 -11.42 -6.17
N THR A 397 -3.47 -11.94 -4.97
CA THR A 397 -3.09 -11.21 -3.76
C THR A 397 -1.67 -11.58 -3.35
N ALA A 398 -0.97 -10.66 -2.70
CA ALA A 398 0.34 -10.84 -2.09
C ALA A 398 0.25 -10.49 -0.60
N SER A 399 0.86 -11.29 0.27
CA SER A 399 0.66 -11.18 1.72
C SER A 399 1.95 -11.29 2.54
N GLY A 400 1.89 -10.77 3.76
CA GLY A 400 2.90 -10.94 4.80
C GLY A 400 3.09 -12.39 5.27
N ASP A 401 2.19 -13.32 4.91
CA ASP A 401 2.37 -14.75 5.19
C ASP A 401 3.42 -15.44 4.28
N GLY A 402 4.04 -14.67 3.39
CA GLY A 402 5.03 -15.14 2.43
C GLY A 402 4.45 -15.90 1.25
N GLN A 403 3.14 -15.77 1.01
CA GLN A 403 2.45 -16.37 -0.11
C GLN A 403 1.81 -15.29 -0.99
N ALA A 404 1.66 -15.63 -2.27
CA ALA A 404 0.65 -15.02 -3.11
C ALA A 404 -0.46 -16.04 -3.39
N LYS A 405 -1.71 -15.61 -3.48
CA LYS A 405 -2.86 -16.49 -3.72
C LYS A 405 -3.66 -16.03 -4.93
N LEU A 406 -4.19 -17.00 -5.67
CA LEU A 406 -5.06 -16.79 -6.82
C LEU A 406 -6.49 -17.13 -6.42
N PHE A 407 -7.41 -16.21 -6.64
CA PHE A 407 -8.84 -16.40 -6.39
C PHE A 407 -9.63 -16.34 -7.70
N CYS A 408 -10.46 -17.36 -7.93
CA CYS A 408 -11.47 -17.31 -8.98
C CYS A 408 -12.67 -16.50 -8.48
N LEU A 409 -12.85 -15.30 -9.04
CA LEU A 409 -13.93 -14.42 -8.63
C LEU A 409 -15.26 -14.94 -9.19
N GLN A 410 -16.05 -15.57 -8.32
CA GLN A 410 -17.37 -16.05 -8.68
C GLN A 410 -18.34 -14.88 -8.81
N ARG A 411 -19.16 -14.93 -9.87
CA ARG A 411 -20.30 -14.04 -10.04
C ARG A 411 -21.56 -14.83 -9.67
N PRO A 412 -22.31 -14.44 -8.63
CA PRO A 412 -23.70 -14.85 -8.55
C PRO A 412 -24.38 -14.44 -9.87
N ASP A 413 -25.09 -15.37 -10.51
CA ASP A 413 -25.67 -15.23 -11.84
C ASP A 413 -26.27 -13.83 -12.10
N ARG A 414 -25.81 -13.18 -13.19
CA ARG A 414 -26.25 -11.85 -13.64
C ARG A 414 -27.71 -11.81 -14.08
#